data_AF-A0A0Q6SA08-F1
#
_entry.id   AF-A0A0Q6SA08-F1
#
_cell.length_a   1.000
_cell.length_b   1.000
_cell.length_c   1.000
_cell.angle_alpha   90.00
_cell.angle_beta   90.00
_cell.angle_gamma   90.00
#
_symmetry.space_group_name_H-M   'P 1'
#
loop_
_entity.id
_entity.type
_entity.pdbx_description
1 polymer ?
#
loop_
_entity_poly.entity_id
_entity_poly.type
_entity_poly.pdbx_seq_one_letter_code
_entity_poly.pdbx_strand_id
1 'polypeptide(L)' 'MGAAIDAKTGAVAWVPFTVCCWNLEITEPLEYRRESRLLIVHGSLDEQGAGSAVHYYEFDGTRFAPVAVR' A
#
# COMPACT_ATOMS: atom_id res chain seq x y z
N MET A 1 -9.84 0.54 -1.25
CA MET A 1 -9.05 1.12 -2.36
C MET A 1 -8.35 2.36 -1.85
N GLY A 2 -7.14 2.67 -2.31
CA GLY A 2 -6.34 3.81 -1.83
C GLY A 2 -5.56 4.49 -2.96
N ALA A 3 -5.07 5.69 -2.69
CA ALA A 3 -4.24 6.46 -3.61
C ALA A 3 -3.29 7.41 -2.85
N ALA A 4 -2.17 7.76 -3.49
CA ALA A 4 -1.35 8.90 -3.10
C ALA A 4 -1.69 10.09 -4.00
N ILE A 5 -1.73 11.29 -3.40
CA ILE A 5 -2.02 12.54 -4.11
C ILE A 5 -0.86 13.50 -3.87
N ASP A 6 -0.28 14.03 -4.95
CA ASP A 6 0.66 15.13 -4.86
C ASP A 6 -0.08 16.40 -4.43
N ALA A 7 0.24 16.90 -3.23
CA ALA A 7 -0.44 18.05 -2.64
C ALA A 7 -0.23 19.38 -3.40
N LYS A 8 0.79 19.48 -4.26
CA LYS A 8 1.09 20.68 -5.05
C LYS A 8 0.45 20.63 -6.44
N THR A 9 0.47 19.47 -7.09
CA THR A 9 0.05 19.32 -8.49
C THR A 9 -1.32 18.67 -8.64
N GLY A 10 -1.82 17.97 -7.61
CA GLY A 10 -3.03 17.17 -7.67
C GLY A 10 -2.86 15.86 -8.44
N ALA A 11 -1.64 15.50 -8.84
CA ALA A 11 -1.38 14.23 -9.51
C ALA A 11 -1.74 13.05 -8.58
N VAL A 12 -2.47 12.07 -9.11
CA VAL A 12 -2.94 10.91 -8.35
C VAL A 12 -2.21 9.66 -8.80
N ALA A 13 -1.60 8.95 -7.85
CA ALA A 13 -1.05 7.62 -8.03
C ALA A 13 -1.93 6.61 -7.30
N TRP A 14 -2.69 5.82 -8.06
CA TRP A 14 -3.55 4.78 -7.50
C TRP A 14 -2.73 3.60 -6.98
N VAL A 15 -3.14 3.07 -5.83
CA VAL A 15 -2.67 1.76 -5.38
C VAL A 15 -3.34 0.70 -6.27
N PRO A 16 -2.58 -0.21 -6.92
CA PRO A 16 -3.12 -1.06 -7.99
C PRO A 16 -3.89 -2.29 -7.47
N PHE A 17 -4.52 -2.19 -6.30
CA PHE A 17 -5.28 -3.25 -5.65
C PHE A 17 -6.26 -2.68 -4.61
N THR A 18 -7.23 -3.50 -4.24
CA THR A 18 -8.02 -3.30 -3.03
C THR A 18 -7.36 -4.00 -1.83
N VAL A 19 -7.66 -3.52 -0.64
CA VAL A 19 -7.18 -4.10 0.62
C VAL A 19 -8.39 -4.39 1.48
N CYS A 20 -8.46 -5.60 2.03
CA CYS A 20 -9.48 -6.01 2.97
C CYS A 20 -8.88 -6.88 4.07
N CYS A 21 -9.75 -7.26 5.01
CA CYS A 21 -9.56 -8.49 5.77
C CYS A 21 -8.33 -8.50 6.68
N TRP A 22 -7.79 -7.33 7.04
CA TRP A 22 -6.69 -7.22 8.00
C TRP A 22 -7.14 -7.54 9.43
N ASN A 23 -6.19 -7.91 10.29
CA ASN A 23 -6.45 -8.05 11.73
C ASN A 23 -6.99 -6.73 12.31
N LEU A 24 -8.10 -6.78 13.05
CA LEU A 24 -8.75 -5.61 13.66
C LEU A 24 -7.86 -4.85 14.67
N GLU A 25 -6.80 -5.47 15.17
CA GLU A 25 -5.79 -4.81 16.01
C GLU A 25 -4.91 -3.83 15.20
N ILE A 26 -4.89 -3.94 13.87
CA ILE A 26 -4.14 -3.05 12.98
C ILE A 26 -5.00 -1.82 12.67
N THR A 27 -4.57 -0.68 13.18
CA THR A 27 -5.27 0.62 12.99
C THR A 27 -4.98 1.25 11.64
N GLU A 28 -3.79 1.00 11.07
CA GLU A 28 -3.35 1.56 9.80
C GLU A 28 -3.00 0.41 8.83
N PRO A 29 -3.97 -0.12 8.08
CA PRO A 29 -3.71 -1.19 7.11
C PRO A 29 -2.91 -0.74 5.88
N LEU A 30 -2.77 0.58 5.69
CA LEU A 30 -1.95 1.23 4.66
C LEU A 30 -1.01 2.22 5.35
N GLU A 31 0.25 1.84 5.56
CA GLU A 31 1.26 2.68 6.20
C GLU A 31 2.31 3.13 5.19
N TYR A 32 2.48 4.45 5.02
CA TYR A 32 3.49 5.01 4.12
C TYR A 32 4.67 5.61 4.87
N ARG A 33 5.88 5.07 4.62
CA ARG A 33 7.15 5.57 5.14
C ARG A 33 7.77 6.53 4.14
N ARG A 34 7.68 7.83 4.42
CA ARG A 34 8.12 8.89 3.48
C ARG A 34 9.60 8.82 3.16
N GLU A 35 10.44 8.51 4.13
CA GLU A 35 11.90 8.51 4.02
C GLU A 35 12.41 7.39 3.11
N SER A 36 11.71 6.25 3.04
CA SER A 36 12.05 5.12 2.17
C SER A 36 11.13 4.99 0.95
N ARG A 37 10.08 5.82 0.85
CA ARG A 37 9.01 5.70 -0.15
C ARG A 37 8.27 4.36 -0.11
N LEU A 38 8.29 3.70 1.05
CA LEU A 38 7.72 2.37 1.23
C LEU A 38 6.26 2.47 1.67
N LEU A 39 5.36 1.83 0.93
CA LEU A 39 4.01 1.52 1.37
C LEU A 39 3.99 0.10 1.92
N ILE A 40 3.61 -0.03 3.19
CA ILE A 40 3.36 -1.28 3.90
C ILE A 40 1.86 -1.51 3.92
N VAL A 41 1.44 -2.68 3.47
CA VAL A 41 0.03 -3.06 3.36
C VAL A 41 -0.24 -4.28 4.20
N HIS A 42 -1.22 -4.19 5.09
CA HIS A 42 -1.67 -5.30 5.92
C HIS A 42 -3.01 -5.85 5.40
N GLY A 43 -3.12 -7.17 5.35
CA GLY A 43 -4.34 -7.86 4.95
C GLY A 43 -4.29 -8.42 3.54
N SER A 44 -5.46 -8.86 3.06
CA SER A 44 -5.62 -9.51 1.77
C SER A 44 -5.67 -8.46 0.65
N LEU A 45 -4.99 -8.74 -0.46
CA LEU A 45 -5.03 -7.93 -1.68
C LEU A 45 -6.09 -8.51 -2.62
N ASP A 46 -7.00 -7.68 -3.10
CA ASP A 46 -8.09 -8.12 -3.99
C ASP A 46 -8.89 -9.30 -3.43
N GLU A 47 -9.09 -9.28 -2.11
CA GLU A 47 -9.76 -10.33 -1.34
C GLU A 47 -9.05 -11.70 -1.41
N GLN A 48 -7.80 -11.72 -1.87
CA GLN A 48 -6.96 -12.90 -1.96
C GLN A 48 -5.86 -12.89 -0.89
N GLY A 49 -5.61 -14.06 -0.30
CA GLY A 49 -4.55 -14.25 0.69
C GLY A 49 -5.03 -14.08 2.14
N ALA A 50 -4.09 -14.21 3.07
CA ALA A 50 -4.38 -14.20 4.51
C ALA A 50 -4.54 -12.77 5.06
N GLY A 51 -5.46 -12.59 6.01
CA GLY A 51 -5.63 -11.32 6.72
C GLY A 51 -4.42 -10.86 7.55
N SER A 52 -3.50 -11.78 7.85
CA SER A 52 -2.23 -11.51 8.51
C SER A 52 -1.08 -11.21 7.54
N ALA A 53 -1.34 -11.21 6.22
CA ALA A 53 -0.30 -10.95 5.22
C ALA A 53 0.20 -9.51 5.30
N VAL A 54 1.48 -9.33 4.98
CA VAL A 54 2.12 -8.03 4.87
C VAL A 54 2.76 -7.94 3.49
N HIS A 55 2.43 -6.88 2.76
CA HIS A 55 2.92 -6.62 1.42
C HIS A 55 3.67 -5.29 1.39
N TYR A 56 4.69 -5.22 0.55
CA TYR A 56 5.59 -4.07 0.46
C TYR A 56 5.60 -3.53 -0.96
N TYR A 57 5.41 -2.22 -1.08
CA TYR A 57 5.44 -1.51 -2.34
C TYR A 57 6.34 -0.28 -2.24
N GLU A 58 7.13 0.00 -3.26
CA GLU A 58 7.91 1.23 -3.37
C GLU A 58 7.19 2.22 -4.29
N PHE A 59 7.14 3.49 -3.89
CA PHE A 59 6.67 4.58 -4.74
C PHE A 59 7.82 5.17 -5.56
N ASP A 60 7.73 5.06 -6.89
CA ASP A 60 8.76 5.57 -7.82
C ASP A 60 8.63 7.07 -8.15
N GLY A 61 7.62 7.74 -7.60
CA GLY A 61 7.23 9.12 -7.94
C GLY A 61 6.01 9.19 -8.84
N THR A 62 5.63 8.08 -9.47
CA THR A 62 4.47 8.00 -10.38
C THR A 62 3.52 6.85 -10.05
N ARG A 63 4.03 5.73 -9.53
CA ARG A 63 3.24 4.53 -9.20
C ARG A 63 3.86 3.75 -8.04
N PHE A 64 3.05 2.85 -7.49
CA PHE A 64 3.49 1.84 -6.52
C PHE A 64 3.90 0.56 -7.23
N ALA A 65 5.13 0.09 -7.00
CA ALA A 65 5.66 -1.16 -7.54
C ALA A 65 5.95 -2.15 -6.40
N PRO A 66 5.63 -3.45 -6.54
CA PRO A 66 5.91 -4.42 -5.50
C PRO A 66 7.42 -4.54 -5.26
N VAL A 67 7.80 -4.59 -3.99
CA VAL A 67 9.19 -4.88 -3.60
C VAL A 67 9.39 -6.39 -3.74
N ALA A 68 10.28 -6.79 -4.64
CA ALA A 68 10.66 -8.20 -4.76
C ALA A 68 11.44 -8.62 -3.50
N VAL A 69 10.87 -9.52 -2.71
CA VAL A 69 11.60 -10.23 -1.65
C VAL A 69 12.40 -11.33 -2.34
N ARG A 70 13.74 -11.24 -2.27
CA ARG A 70 14.64 -12.31 -2.72
C ARG A 70 14.78 -13.37 -1.65
#